data_AF-A0A7V5SR84-F1
#
_entry.id   AF-A0A7V5SR84-F1
#
_cell.length_a   1.000
_cell.length_b   1.000
_cell.length_c   1.000
_cell.angle_alpha   90.00
_cell.angle_beta   90.00
_cell.angle_gamma   90.00
#
_symmetry.space_group_name_H-M   'P 1'
#
loop_
_entity.id
_entity.type
_entity.pdbx_description
1 polymer ?
#
loop_
_entity_poly.entity_id
_entity_poly.type
_entity_poly.pdbx_seq_one_letter_code
_entity_poly.pdbx_strand_id
1 'polypeptide(L)'
;MKNEKEPIGIIFILKKDDKNSDIEEKLKPHFKLIVENLVDEGLIVAKEEFDRILDGEMVHFVRLEDSDFKKLNESEELIGATAIDVYKTFHGIQPNEDVEVIHYDGKKSPWKFDLYVCIVYSY
;
A
#
# COMPACT_ATOMS: atom_id res chain seq x y z
N MET A 1 11.67 25.31 7.02
CA MET A 1 10.40 24.72 6.57
C MET A 1 10.71 23.28 6.28
N LYS A 2 10.13 22.32 7.04
CA LYS A 2 10.19 20.92 6.62
C LYS A 2 9.34 20.86 5.35
N ASN A 3 9.92 20.43 4.24
CA ASN A 3 9.12 19.92 3.13
C ASN A 3 8.53 18.62 3.68
N GLU A 4 7.36 18.72 4.31
CA GLU A 4 6.63 17.55 4.79
C GLU A 4 6.04 16.90 3.54
N LYS A 5 6.62 15.76 3.18
CA LYS A 5 6.18 14.93 2.05
C LYS A 5 4.69 14.62 2.27
N GLU A 6 3.84 15.03 1.34
CA GLU A 6 2.40 14.79 1.45
C GLU A 6 2.10 13.38 0.93
N PRO A 7 1.41 12.51 1.69
CA PRO A 7 1.00 11.21 1.18
C PRO A 7 -0.04 11.41 0.08
N ILE A 8 0.22 10.85 -1.10
CA ILE A 8 -0.63 11.03 -2.30
C ILE A 8 -1.31 9.75 -2.75
N GLY A 9 -0.93 8.59 -2.23
CA GLY A 9 -1.56 7.33 -2.58
C GLY A 9 -1.13 6.16 -1.70
N ILE A 10 -1.94 5.10 -1.74
CA ILE A 10 -1.68 3.85 -1.03
C ILE A 10 -1.74 2.70 -2.03
N ILE A 11 -0.67 1.91 -2.08
CA ILE A 11 -0.59 0.72 -2.94
C ILE A 11 -0.58 -0.53 -2.06
N PHE A 12 -1.58 -1.37 -2.25
CA PHE A 12 -1.68 -2.69 -1.65
C PHE A 12 -1.06 -3.72 -2.58
N ILE A 13 0.07 -4.30 -2.18
CA ILE A 13 0.74 -5.36 -2.95
C ILE A 13 0.53 -6.70 -2.25
N LEU A 14 0.03 -7.67 -2.98
CA LEU A 14 -0.29 -8.99 -2.46
C LEU A 14 -0.02 -10.09 -3.48
N LYS A 15 0.13 -11.31 -3.00
CA LYS A 15 0.23 -12.48 -3.85
C LYS A 15 -1.13 -12.77 -4.51
N LYS A 16 -1.11 -13.04 -5.81
CA LYS A 16 -2.23 -13.59 -6.55
C LYS A 16 -2.50 -15.01 -6.06
N ASP A 17 -3.71 -15.22 -5.59
CA ASP A 17 -4.23 -16.51 -5.18
C ASP A 17 -5.57 -16.72 -5.89
N ASP A 18 -5.67 -17.78 -6.69
CA ASP A 18 -6.88 -18.15 -7.43
C ASP A 18 -8.10 -18.39 -6.50
N LYS A 19 -7.86 -18.60 -5.19
CA LYS A 19 -8.91 -18.73 -4.16
C LYS A 19 -9.39 -17.40 -3.57
N ASN A 20 -8.69 -16.30 -3.87
CA ASN A 20 -8.96 -14.97 -3.34
C ASN A 20 -9.39 -14.02 -4.47
N SER A 21 -10.41 -14.40 -5.24
CA SER A 21 -11.01 -13.53 -6.25
C SER A 21 -11.44 -12.19 -5.64
N ASP A 22 -12.02 -12.22 -4.43
CA ASP A 22 -12.57 -11.05 -3.74
C ASP A 22 -11.68 -10.56 -2.58
N ILE A 23 -10.39 -10.35 -2.85
CA ILE A 23 -9.45 -9.90 -1.82
C ILE A 23 -9.86 -8.55 -1.20
N GLU A 24 -10.43 -7.66 -2.01
CA GLU A 24 -10.90 -6.35 -1.56
C GLU A 24 -12.07 -6.50 -0.58
N GLU A 25 -13.03 -7.38 -0.88
CA GLU A 25 -14.14 -7.67 0.06
C GLU A 25 -13.65 -8.29 1.36
N LYS A 26 -12.60 -9.12 1.32
CA LYS A 26 -11.97 -9.66 2.53
C LYS A 26 -11.21 -8.61 3.32
N LEU A 27 -10.63 -7.61 2.66
CA LEU A 27 -9.81 -6.58 3.30
C LEU A 27 -10.66 -5.40 3.79
N LYS A 28 -11.79 -5.08 3.13
CA LYS A 28 -12.71 -3.98 3.47
C LYS A 28 -13.05 -3.89 4.96
N PRO A 29 -13.44 -4.99 5.65
CA PRO A 29 -13.73 -4.95 7.09
C PRO A 29 -12.53 -4.54 7.96
N HIS A 30 -11.32 -4.65 7.43
CA HIS A 30 -10.06 -4.39 8.12
C HIS A 30 -9.41 -3.06 7.70
N PHE A 31 -9.99 -2.30 6.76
CA PHE A 31 -9.43 -1.01 6.36
C PHE A 31 -9.26 -0.07 7.53
N LYS A 32 -10.25 0.02 8.42
CA LYS A 32 -10.16 0.84 9.62
C LYS A 32 -8.90 0.51 10.46
N LEU A 33 -8.61 -0.77 10.64
CA LEU A 33 -7.41 -1.21 11.38
C LEU A 33 -6.12 -0.79 10.66
N ILE A 34 -6.07 -0.96 9.33
CA ILE A 34 -4.91 -0.54 8.54
C ILE A 34 -4.69 0.96 8.68
N VAL A 35 -5.76 1.75 8.65
CA VAL A 35 -5.72 3.21 8.81
C VAL A 35 -5.21 3.62 10.18
N GLU A 36 -5.76 3.02 11.23
CA GLU A 36 -5.33 3.29 12.60
C GLU A 36 -3.82 3.01 12.74
N ASN A 37 -3.33 1.91 12.17
CA ASN A 37 -1.90 1.62 12.15
C ASN A 37 -1.09 2.65 11.36
N LEU A 38 -1.58 3.12 10.20
CA LEU A 38 -0.89 4.16 9.41
C LEU A 38 -0.76 5.48 10.17
N VAL A 39 -1.79 5.82 10.96
CA VAL A 39 -1.79 7.01 11.80
C VAL A 39 -0.88 6.84 13.01
N ASP A 40 -0.93 5.68 13.67
CA ASP A 40 -0.09 5.38 14.84
C ASP A 40 1.41 5.37 14.50
N GLU A 41 1.77 4.90 13.30
CA GLU A 41 3.14 4.95 12.77
C GLU A 41 3.53 6.35 12.24
N GLY A 42 2.60 7.30 12.23
CA GLY A 42 2.83 8.68 11.77
C GLY A 42 3.04 8.82 10.26
N LEU A 43 2.68 7.80 9.48
CA LEU A 43 2.77 7.79 8.02
C LEU A 43 1.63 8.59 7.37
N ILE A 44 0.50 8.68 8.08
CA ILE A 44 -0.59 9.59 7.77
C ILE A 44 -0.89 10.39 9.02
N VAL A 45 -0.75 11.71 8.95
CA VAL A 45 -0.77 12.56 10.16
C VAL A 45 -2.18 13.01 10.48
N ALA A 46 -3.03 13.16 9.47
CA ALA A 46 -4.41 13.57 9.62
C ALA A 46 -5.37 12.57 8.97
N LYS A 47 -6.48 12.28 9.65
CA LYS A 47 -7.55 11.43 9.08
C LYS A 47 -8.04 11.99 7.74
N GLU A 48 -8.08 13.32 7.61
CA GLU A 48 -8.46 14.02 6.40
C GLU A 48 -7.55 13.69 5.20
N GLU A 49 -6.26 13.40 5.42
CA GLU A 49 -5.34 12.95 4.36
C GLU A 49 -5.71 11.55 3.89
N PHE A 50 -6.02 10.66 4.84
CA PHE A 50 -6.47 9.32 4.50
C PHE A 50 -7.81 9.33 3.76
N ASP A 51 -8.80 10.10 4.25
CA ASP A 51 -10.10 10.26 3.61
C ASP A 51 -9.94 10.84 2.18
N ARG A 52 -9.03 11.80 1.96
CA ARG A 52 -8.69 12.31 0.62
C ARG A 52 -8.10 11.24 -0.30
N ILE A 53 -7.20 10.40 0.19
CA ILE A 53 -6.60 9.30 -0.59
C ILE A 53 -7.68 8.29 -0.98
N LEU A 54 -8.61 7.98 -0.09
CA LEU A 54 -9.74 7.10 -0.38
C LEU A 54 -10.69 7.72 -1.41
N ASP A 55 -11.15 8.95 -1.17
CA ASP A 55 -12.14 9.62 -2.01
C ASP A 55 -11.58 9.96 -3.40
N GLY A 56 -10.26 10.14 -3.51
CA GLY A 56 -9.56 10.44 -4.76
C GLY A 56 -9.26 9.22 -5.64
N GLU A 57 -9.72 8.02 -5.28
CA GLU A 57 -9.36 6.75 -5.97
C GLU A 57 -7.83 6.54 -6.03
N MET A 58 -7.10 7.03 -5.02
CA MET A 58 -5.64 6.94 -4.93
C MET A 58 -5.16 5.65 -4.24
N VAL A 59 -6.07 4.69 -4.11
CA VAL A 59 -5.83 3.38 -3.52
C VAL A 59 -5.87 2.30 -4.59
N HIS A 60 -4.75 1.60 -4.77
CA HIS A 60 -4.62 0.59 -5.81
C HIS A 60 -4.23 -0.77 -5.24
N PHE A 61 -4.78 -1.82 -5.83
CA PHE A 61 -4.46 -3.20 -5.50
C PHE A 61 -3.66 -3.85 -6.61
N VAL A 62 -2.54 -4.46 -6.26
CA VAL A 62 -1.70 -5.20 -7.19
C VAL A 62 -1.52 -6.63 -6.70
N ARG A 63 -1.86 -7.56 -7.59
CA ARG A 63 -1.75 -8.99 -7.36
C ARG A 63 -0.62 -9.54 -8.20
N LEU A 64 0.43 -10.02 -7.55
CA LEU A 64 1.62 -10.54 -8.22
C LEU A 64 1.62 -12.07 -8.21
N GLU A 65 2.15 -12.68 -9.27
CA GLU A 65 2.37 -14.12 -9.30
C GLU A 65 3.32 -14.54 -8.16
N ASP A 66 3.22 -15.79 -7.68
CA ASP A 66 3.99 -16.29 -6.53
C ASP A 66 5.50 -16.06 -6.67
N SER A 67 6.03 -16.24 -7.89
CA SER A 67 7.45 -16.04 -8.18
C SER A 67 7.90 -14.60 -8.04
N ASP A 68 7.05 -13.64 -8.39
CA ASP A 68 7.39 -12.22 -8.33
C ASP A 68 7.16 -11.65 -6.94
N PHE A 69 6.09 -12.07 -6.27
CA PHE A 69 5.87 -11.75 -4.87
C PHE A 69 7.00 -12.24 -3.97
N LYS A 70 7.54 -13.45 -4.21
CA LYS A 70 8.71 -13.95 -3.44
C LYS A 70 9.96 -13.10 -3.61
N LYS A 71 10.20 -12.54 -4.79
CA LYS A 71 11.35 -11.64 -5.03
C LYS A 71 11.20 -10.33 -4.24
N LEU A 72 9.97 -9.84 -4.07
CA LEU A 72 9.72 -8.65 -3.25
C LEU A 72 10.12 -8.87 -1.79
N ASN A 73 9.92 -10.08 -1.26
CA ASN A 73 10.31 -10.41 0.12
C ASN A 73 11.83 -10.34 0.35
N GLU A 74 12.64 -10.27 -0.72
CA GLU A 74 14.10 -10.21 -0.65
C GLU A 74 14.62 -8.76 -0.58
N SER A 75 13.80 -7.75 -0.91
CA SER A 75 14.22 -6.34 -0.90
C SER A 75 13.04 -5.36 -0.77
N GLU A 76 13.10 -4.53 0.28
CA GLU A 76 12.15 -3.43 0.49
C GLU A 76 12.21 -2.37 -0.62
N GLU A 77 13.39 -2.15 -1.21
CA GLU A 77 13.55 -1.25 -2.37
C GLU A 77 12.73 -1.72 -3.57
N LEU A 78 12.63 -3.03 -3.80
CA LEU A 78 11.81 -3.57 -4.89
C LEU A 78 10.33 -3.37 -4.63
N ILE A 79 9.91 -3.43 -3.36
CA ILE A 79 8.51 -3.16 -2.96
C ILE A 79 8.18 -1.69 -3.25
N GLY A 80 9.05 -0.77 -2.82
CA GLY A 80 8.91 0.66 -3.08
C GLY A 80 8.88 0.99 -4.57
N ALA A 81 9.82 0.46 -5.35
CA ALA A 81 9.86 0.63 -6.80
C ALA A 81 8.58 0.10 -7.48
N THR A 82 8.08 -1.06 -7.04
CA THR A 82 6.82 -1.62 -7.55
C THR A 82 5.65 -0.68 -7.24
N ALA A 83 5.57 -0.14 -6.03
CA ALA A 83 4.51 0.81 -5.66
C ALA A 83 4.54 2.08 -6.51
N ILE A 84 5.74 2.64 -6.74
CA ILE A 84 5.95 3.80 -7.62
C ILE A 84 5.47 3.51 -9.04
N ASP A 85 5.90 2.38 -9.61
CA ASP A 85 5.54 2.01 -10.98
C ASP A 85 4.04 1.84 -11.16
N VAL A 86 3.37 1.23 -10.17
CA VAL A 86 1.92 1.09 -10.13
C VAL A 86 1.25 2.45 -10.07
N TYR A 87 1.63 3.30 -9.12
CA TYR A 87 1.04 4.64 -8.99
C TYR A 87 1.20 5.44 -10.29
N LYS A 88 2.39 5.42 -10.88
CA LYS A 88 2.68 6.08 -12.16
C LYS A 88 1.86 5.51 -13.32
N THR A 89 1.60 4.21 -13.34
CA THR A 89 0.79 3.56 -14.35
C THR A 89 -0.67 4.04 -14.31
N PHE A 90 -1.24 4.20 -13.12
CA PHE A 90 -2.62 4.67 -12.96
C PHE A 90 -2.79 6.18 -13.15
N HIS A 91 -1.82 6.97 -12.69
CA HIS A 91 -1.98 8.44 -12.61
C HIS A 91 -1.12 9.24 -13.58
N GLY A 92 -0.13 8.62 -14.22
CA GLY A 92 0.81 9.29 -15.13
C GLY A 92 1.76 10.29 -14.44
N ILE A 93 1.79 10.30 -13.11
CA ILE A 93 2.58 11.22 -12.27
C ILE A 93 3.74 10.44 -11.65
N GLN A 94 4.92 11.07 -11.62
CA GLN A 94 6.08 10.54 -10.90
C GLN A 94 5.97 10.96 -9.42
N PRO A 95 5.79 10.00 -8.49
CA PRO A 95 5.87 10.28 -7.05
C PRO A 95 7.33 10.45 -6.61
N ASN A 96 7.53 10.85 -5.36
CA ASN A 96 8.81 10.82 -4.67
C ASN A 96 9.40 9.40 -4.68
N GLU A 97 10.73 9.29 -4.66
CA GLU A 97 11.45 8.00 -4.59
C GLU A 97 11.32 7.35 -3.21
N ASP A 98 11.07 8.15 -2.18
CA ASP A 98 10.84 7.66 -0.83
C ASP A 98 9.43 7.07 -0.72
N VAL A 99 9.37 5.77 -0.42
CA VAL A 99 8.14 5.01 -0.18
C VAL A 99 8.24 4.37 1.19
N GLU A 100 7.19 4.53 1.99
CA GLU A 100 7.08 3.85 3.27
C GLU A 100 6.31 2.54 3.09
N VAL A 101 6.81 1.46 3.67
CA VAL A 101 6.27 0.10 3.47
C VAL A 101 5.92 -0.52 4.82
N ILE A 102 4.67 -0.94 4.98
CA ILE A 102 4.24 -1.79 6.08
C ILE A 102 3.95 -3.19 5.56
N HIS A 103 4.58 -4.19 6.17
CA HIS A 103 4.32 -5.58 5.90
C HIS A 103 3.43 -6.22 6.96
N TYR A 104 2.31 -6.79 6.50
CA TYR A 104 1.41 -7.59 7.31
C TYR A 104 1.56 -9.07 6.97
N ASP A 105 2.19 -9.81 7.88
CA ASP A 105 2.32 -11.28 7.80
C ASP A 105 0.94 -11.93 7.84
N GLY A 106 0.59 -12.70 6.81
CA GLY A 106 -0.70 -13.37 6.67
C GLY A 106 -0.99 -14.37 7.77
N LYS A 107 0.02 -14.94 8.42
CA LYS A 107 -0.18 -15.87 9.55
C LYS A 107 -0.71 -15.14 10.78
N LYS A 108 -0.32 -13.87 10.96
CA LYS A 108 -0.67 -13.04 12.11
C LYS A 108 -1.88 -12.15 11.85
N SER A 109 -2.11 -11.82 10.60
CA SER A 109 -3.16 -10.88 10.20
C SER A 109 -4.56 -11.53 10.19
N PRO A 110 -5.63 -10.76 10.45
CA PRO A 110 -6.99 -11.30 10.50
C PRO A 110 -7.50 -11.78 9.13
N TRP A 111 -7.02 -11.19 8.03
CA TRP A 111 -7.39 -11.55 6.66
C TRP A 111 -6.67 -12.77 6.07
N LYS A 112 -5.66 -13.32 6.77
CA LYS A 112 -5.00 -14.61 6.44
C LYS A 112 -4.18 -14.66 5.14
N PHE A 113 -3.68 -13.54 4.66
CA PHE A 113 -2.73 -13.47 3.54
C PHE A 113 -1.69 -12.37 3.76
N ASP A 114 -0.50 -12.53 3.19
CA ASP A 114 0.56 -11.51 3.25
C ASP A 114 0.14 -10.28 2.45
N LEU A 115 0.34 -9.10 3.04
CA LEU A 115 -0.04 -7.83 2.46
C LEU A 115 1.03 -6.78 2.72
N TYR A 116 1.53 -6.16 1.67
CA TYR A 116 2.33 -4.95 1.76
C TYR A 116 1.43 -3.73 1.53
N VAL A 117 1.52 -2.76 2.42
CA VAL A 117 0.85 -1.46 2.30
C VAL A 117 1.93 -0.42 2.10
N CYS A 118 1.95 0.18 0.90
CA CYS A 118 2.98 1.13 0.51
C CYS A 118 2.37 2.53 0.43
N ILE A 119 3.00 3.51 1.05
CA ILE A 119 2.57 4.90 1.04
C ILE A 119 3.50 5.65 0.10
N VAL A 120 2.94 6.25 -0.95
CA VAL A 120 3.69 7.07 -1.90
C VAL A 120 3.44 8.55 -1.61
N TYR A 121 4.47 9.37 -1.84
CA TYR A 121 4.44 10.78 -1.47
C TYR A 121 4.65 11.72 -2.66
N SER A 122 4.19 12.97 -2.50
CA SER A 122 4.59 14.06 -3.38
C SER A 122 6.06 14.45 -3.16
N TYR A 123 6.63 15.15 -4.14
CA TYR A 123 7.90 15.85 -3.98
C TYR A 123 7.78 17.06 -3.04
#